data_AF-A0A8S3EZB5-F1
#
_entry.id   AF-A0A8S3EZB5-F1
#
_cell.length_a   1.000
_cell.length_b   1.000
_cell.length_c   1.000
_cell.angle_alpha   90.00
_cell.angle_beta   90.00
_cell.angle_gamma   90.00
#
_symmetry.space_group_name_H-M   'P 1'
#
loop_
_entity.id
_entity.type
_entity.pdbx_description
1 polymer ?
#
loop_
_entity_poly.entity_id
_entity_poly.type
_entity_poly.pdbx_seq_one_letter_code
_entity_poly.pdbx_strand_id
1 'polypeptide(L)'
;TTTTTTTTTTTTTMVPLNLLVDPGAESSGLAGWTQTGSSAVLQDTGGLEYSGYNPHTGSACFAGGFGSGGSPSSLLQNVNLLNGIQNFSTAQLDAGTLHAKISFYYQTYY
;
A
#
# COMPACT_ATOMS: atom_id res chain seq x y z
N THR A 1 9.83 -20.37 -51.28
CA THR A 1 8.85 -19.56 -50.53
C THR A 1 9.56 -18.98 -49.33
N THR A 2 9.58 -17.66 -49.17
CA THR A 2 10.30 -16.98 -48.08
C THR A 2 9.31 -16.58 -47.00
N THR A 3 9.52 -17.02 -45.76
CA THR A 3 8.66 -16.66 -44.62
C THR A 3 9.31 -15.52 -43.84
N THR A 4 8.64 -14.38 -43.79
CA THR A 4 9.03 -13.24 -42.93
C THR A 4 8.28 -13.37 -41.61
N THR A 5 9.01 -13.55 -40.52
CA THR A 5 8.45 -13.52 -39.16
C THR A 5 8.53 -12.09 -38.63
N THR A 6 7.38 -11.44 -38.46
CA THR A 6 7.29 -10.14 -37.80
C THR A 6 7.13 -10.35 -36.29
N THR A 7 8.13 -9.94 -35.52
CA THR A 7 8.04 -9.91 -34.05
C THR A 7 7.40 -8.60 -33.62
N THR A 8 6.14 -8.65 -33.19
CA THR A 8 5.46 -7.50 -32.56
C THR A 8 5.75 -7.51 -31.06
N THR A 9 6.69 -6.68 -30.61
CA THR A 9 6.92 -6.45 -29.17
C THR A 9 5.90 -5.41 -28.68
N THR A 10 4.87 -5.86 -27.96
CA THR A 10 3.90 -4.97 -27.32
C THR A 10 4.41 -4.60 -25.93
N THR A 11 4.91 -3.38 -25.75
CA THR A 11 5.27 -2.86 -24.42
C THR A 11 4.02 -2.33 -23.73
N THR A 12 3.25 -3.20 -23.06
CA THR A 12 2.27 -2.76 -22.07
C THR A 12 3.01 -2.21 -20.85
N THR A 13 2.95 -0.90 -20.62
CA THR A 13 3.32 -0.30 -19.33
C THR A 13 2.24 -0.71 -18.32
N MET A 14 2.34 -1.93 -17.79
CA MET A 14 1.53 -2.38 -16.67
C MET A 14 1.81 -1.41 -15.51
N VAL A 15 0.79 -0.68 -15.06
CA VAL A 15 0.87 0.00 -13.76
C VAL A 15 1.08 -1.11 -12.74
N PRO A 16 2.22 -1.16 -12.03
CA PRO A 16 2.42 -2.21 -11.05
C PRO A 16 1.33 -2.09 -10.00
N LEU A 17 0.60 -3.18 -9.79
CA LEU A 17 -0.48 -3.23 -8.81
C LEU A 17 0.09 -2.95 -7.42
N ASN A 18 -0.58 -2.10 -6.64
CA ASN A 18 -0.17 -1.86 -5.26
C ASN A 18 -0.20 -3.20 -4.50
N LEU A 19 0.89 -3.51 -3.81
CA LEU A 19 1.02 -4.75 -3.05
C LEU A 19 0.27 -4.69 -1.73
N LEU A 20 -0.08 -3.49 -1.28
CA LEU A 20 -0.77 -3.28 -0.02
C LEU A 20 -2.28 -3.43 -0.18
N VAL A 21 -2.89 -4.10 0.79
CA VAL A 21 -4.34 -4.14 0.98
C VAL A 21 -4.78 -2.91 1.76
N ASP A 22 -5.79 -2.22 1.24
CA ASP A 22 -6.38 -1.01 1.82
C ASP A 22 -5.36 0.06 2.29
N PRO A 23 -4.47 0.52 1.39
CA PRO A 23 -3.44 1.51 1.75
C PRO A 23 -4.04 2.91 2.05
N GLY A 24 -5.27 3.17 1.64
CA GLY A 24 -5.99 4.43 1.85
C GLY A 24 -6.97 4.41 3.02
N ALA A 25 -7.08 3.30 3.78
CA ALA A 25 -8.06 3.16 4.86
C ALA A 25 -9.52 3.36 4.42
N GLU A 26 -9.88 2.95 3.20
CA GLU A 26 -11.24 3.12 2.67
C GLU A 26 -12.20 2.03 3.20
N SER A 27 -11.64 0.93 3.72
CA SER A 27 -12.41 -0.13 4.34
C SER A 27 -12.60 0.16 5.83
N SER A 28 -13.66 -0.39 6.45
CA SER A 28 -13.92 -0.16 7.87
C SER A 28 -12.78 -0.68 8.76
N GLY A 29 -12.30 0.17 9.67
CA GLY A 29 -11.28 -0.15 10.67
C GLY A 29 -9.87 -0.23 10.08
N LEU A 30 -9.11 -1.25 10.50
CA LEU A 30 -7.73 -1.51 10.08
C LEU A 30 -7.66 -2.71 9.12
N ALA A 31 -8.54 -2.75 8.11
CA ALA A 31 -8.64 -3.91 7.22
C ALA A 31 -7.29 -4.22 6.55
N GLY A 32 -6.80 -5.46 6.70
CA GLY A 32 -5.49 -5.87 6.15
C GLY A 32 -4.28 -5.33 6.93
N TRP A 33 -4.46 -4.52 7.98
CA TRP A 33 -3.39 -3.95 8.78
C TRP A 33 -3.39 -4.52 10.20
N THR A 34 -2.19 -4.84 10.70
CA THR A 34 -1.97 -5.22 12.08
C THR A 34 -1.38 -4.05 12.84
N GLN A 35 -2.07 -3.56 13.86
CA GLN A 35 -1.50 -2.57 14.77
C GLN A 35 -0.44 -3.22 15.68
N THR A 36 0.67 -2.52 15.84
CA THR A 36 1.70 -2.79 16.85
C THR A 36 1.79 -1.58 17.77
N GLY A 37 2.08 -1.76 19.06
CA GLY A 37 2.07 -0.69 20.06
C GLY A 37 0.72 -0.50 20.78
N SER A 38 0.59 0.56 21.58
CA SER A 38 -0.55 0.75 22.49
C SER A 38 -1.31 2.06 22.32
N SER A 39 -0.80 3.05 21.58
CA SER A 39 -1.60 4.23 21.22
C SER A 39 -2.73 3.83 20.26
N ALA A 40 -3.90 4.47 20.35
CA ALA A 40 -4.96 4.22 19.38
C ALA A 40 -4.47 4.58 17.96
N VAL A 41 -4.84 3.79 16.97
CA VAL A 41 -4.78 4.20 15.56
C VAL A 41 -6.19 4.53 15.14
N LEU A 42 -6.36 5.64 14.44
CA LEU A 42 -7.63 6.13 13.96
C LEU A 42 -7.71 5.95 12.46
N GLN A 43 -8.88 5.56 11.99
CA GLN A 43 -9.28 5.74 10.60
C GLN A 43 -10.06 7.05 10.54
N ASP A 44 -9.61 7.98 9.72
CA ASP A 44 -10.36 9.18 9.39
C ASP A 44 -11.07 8.99 8.05
N THR A 45 -12.38 9.18 8.04
CA THR A 45 -13.27 9.12 6.86
C THR A 45 -13.99 10.45 6.64
N GLY A 46 -13.36 11.53 7.10
CA GLY A 46 -13.87 12.89 7.05
C GLY A 46 -14.38 13.47 8.36
N GLY A 47 -14.04 12.81 9.47
CA GLY A 47 -14.30 13.32 10.82
C GLY A 47 -13.23 14.31 11.28
N LEU A 48 -11.96 14.08 10.92
CA LEU A 48 -10.83 14.98 11.19
C LEU A 48 -10.53 15.91 10.00
N GLU A 49 -11.29 15.83 8.91
CA GLU A 49 -11.19 16.76 7.76
C GLU A 49 -11.38 18.23 8.19
N TYR A 50 -12.18 18.51 9.23
CA TYR A 50 -12.31 19.86 9.80
C TYR A 50 -11.04 20.39 10.47
N SER A 51 -10.03 19.54 10.71
CA SER A 51 -8.69 19.92 11.18
C SER A 51 -7.65 20.06 10.06
N GLY A 52 -8.06 19.94 8.79
CA GLY A 52 -7.17 20.08 7.65
C GLY A 52 -6.37 18.81 7.30
N TYR A 53 -6.69 17.68 7.94
CA TYR A 53 -6.15 16.39 7.54
C TYR A 53 -6.88 15.88 6.31
N ASN A 54 -6.32 16.09 5.11
CA ASN A 54 -6.92 15.60 3.87
C ASN A 54 -6.25 14.29 3.43
N PRO A 55 -7.01 13.32 2.91
CA PRO A 55 -6.42 12.15 2.25
C PRO A 55 -5.65 12.59 0.99
N HIS A 56 -4.56 11.89 0.67
CA HIS A 56 -3.80 12.17 -0.56
C HIS A 56 -4.65 11.90 -1.81
N THR A 57 -5.42 10.82 -1.77
CA THR A 57 -6.43 10.41 -2.75
C THR A 57 -7.53 9.67 -2.01
N GLY A 58 -8.76 9.70 -2.51
CA GLY A 58 -9.87 8.96 -1.89
C GLY A 58 -10.61 9.78 -0.83
N SER A 59 -11.27 9.07 0.10
CA SER A 59 -12.13 9.64 1.15
C SER A 59 -11.64 9.32 2.56
N ALA A 60 -10.54 8.59 2.72
CA ALA A 60 -10.07 8.19 4.03
C ALA A 60 -8.54 8.24 4.17
N CYS A 61 -8.08 8.25 5.43
CA CYS A 61 -6.68 8.11 5.78
C CYS A 61 -6.49 7.50 7.17
N PHE A 62 -5.30 6.96 7.44
CA PHE A 62 -4.91 6.59 8.80
C PHE A 62 -4.37 7.82 9.54
N ALA A 63 -4.80 8.01 10.79
CA ALA A 63 -4.28 9.03 11.68
C ALA A 63 -3.73 8.39 12.96
N GLY A 64 -2.60 8.90 13.45
CA GLY A 64 -2.09 8.53 14.76
C GLY A 64 -3.04 9.04 15.85
N GLY A 65 -3.48 8.18 16.75
CA GLY A 65 -4.30 8.57 17.89
C GLY A 65 -3.46 9.13 19.03
N PHE A 66 -3.97 10.16 19.69
CA PHE A 66 -3.43 10.67 20.94
C PHE A 66 -3.90 9.79 22.11
N GLY A 67 -3.01 8.97 22.66
CA GLY A 67 -3.23 8.28 23.93
C GLY A 67 -2.40 8.95 25.03
N SER A 68 -3.01 9.26 26.17
CA SER A 68 -2.29 9.81 27.33
C SER A 68 -1.34 8.75 27.91
N GLY A 69 -0.10 8.69 27.40
CA GLY A 69 0.98 7.88 27.99
C GLY A 69 1.26 6.51 27.36
N GLY A 70 0.74 6.20 26.17
CA GLY A 70 1.09 4.97 25.44
C GLY A 70 2.33 5.12 24.55
N SER A 71 3.07 4.02 24.32
CA SER A 71 4.10 3.97 23.28
C SER A 71 3.48 4.20 21.89
N PRO A 72 4.17 4.88 20.97
CA PRO A 72 3.66 5.10 19.62
C PRO A 72 3.30 3.77 18.95
N SER A 73 2.14 3.74 18.32
CA SER A 73 1.70 2.60 17.51
C SER A 73 2.13 2.72 16.05
N SER A 74 2.26 1.57 15.39
CA SER A 74 2.55 1.44 13.96
C SER A 74 1.59 0.44 13.32
N LEU A 75 1.27 0.64 12.04
CA LEU A 75 0.55 -0.32 11.23
C LEU A 75 1.52 -1.17 10.42
N LEU A 76 1.29 -2.49 10.39
CA LEU A 76 2.10 -3.47 9.69
C LEU A 76 1.25 -4.31 8.75
N GLN A 77 1.77 -4.59 7.56
CA GLN A 77 1.19 -5.57 6.64
C GLN A 77 2.28 -6.48 6.08
N ASN A 78 2.04 -7.79 6.10
CA ASN A 78 2.91 -8.77 5.48
C ASN A 78 2.43 -9.00 4.03
N VAL A 79 3.33 -8.80 3.07
CA VAL A 79 3.05 -9.05 1.65
C VAL A 79 3.65 -10.39 1.25
N ASN A 80 2.83 -11.31 0.77
CA ASN A 80 3.32 -12.54 0.16
C ASN A 80 3.65 -12.31 -1.33
N LEU A 81 4.92 -12.44 -1.69
CA LEU A 81 5.39 -12.29 -3.05
C LEU A 81 5.23 -13.58 -3.87
N LEU A 82 5.31 -14.75 -3.22
CA LEU A 82 5.19 -16.06 -3.86
C LEU A 82 3.74 -16.54 -3.87
N ASN A 83 3.17 -16.78 -5.05
CA ASN A 83 1.76 -17.20 -5.19
C ASN A 83 0.76 -16.24 -4.50
N GLY A 84 1.15 -14.98 -4.29
CA GLY A 84 0.25 -13.91 -3.84
C GLY A 84 -0.59 -13.36 -4.98
N ILE A 85 -1.24 -12.20 -4.78
CA ILE A 85 -2.04 -11.53 -5.83
C ILE A 85 -1.22 -11.27 -7.10
N GLN A 86 0.09 -11.02 -6.96
CA GLN A 86 0.99 -10.82 -8.09
C GLN A 86 1.46 -12.13 -8.75
N ASN A 87 1.28 -13.25 -8.05
CA ASN A 87 1.62 -14.59 -8.52
C ASN A 87 3.05 -14.72 -9.07
N PHE A 88 4.05 -14.07 -8.43
CA PHE A 88 5.43 -14.28 -8.84
C PHE A 88 5.87 -15.72 -8.51
N SER A 89 6.56 -16.33 -9.46
CA SER A 89 7.23 -17.61 -9.27
C SER A 89 8.58 -17.44 -8.58
N THR A 90 9.09 -18.52 -7.97
CA THR A 90 10.44 -18.55 -7.39
C THR A 90 11.50 -18.19 -8.42
N ALA A 91 11.40 -18.72 -9.65
CA ALA A 91 12.33 -18.42 -10.74
C ALA A 91 12.38 -16.92 -11.09
N GLN A 92 11.26 -16.21 -10.99
CA GLN A 92 11.23 -14.76 -11.23
C GLN A 92 11.86 -13.97 -10.09
N LEU A 93 11.69 -14.40 -8.84
CA LEU A 93 12.38 -13.78 -7.70
C LEU A 93 13.90 -14.04 -7.79
N ASP A 94 14.30 -15.28 -8.08
CA ASP A 94 15.69 -15.71 -8.16
C ASP A 94 16.45 -15.06 -9.33
N ALA A 95 15.75 -14.67 -10.40
CA ALA A 95 16.33 -13.92 -11.51
C ALA A 95 16.86 -12.54 -11.09
N GLY A 96 16.43 -12.00 -9.93
CA GLY A 96 16.97 -10.77 -9.36
C GLY A 96 16.69 -9.50 -10.18
N THR A 97 15.73 -9.54 -11.10
CA THR A 97 15.39 -8.42 -12.00
C THR A 97 14.19 -7.60 -11.53
N LEU A 98 13.52 -8.05 -10.47
CA LEU A 98 12.35 -7.39 -9.90
C LEU A 98 12.78 -6.27 -8.96
N HIS A 99 12.07 -5.14 -9.04
CA HIS A 99 12.29 -4.00 -8.15
C HIS A 99 11.01 -3.71 -7.37
N ALA A 100 11.12 -3.62 -6.04
CA ALA A 100 10.04 -3.13 -5.19
C ALA A 100 10.19 -1.62 -4.99
N LYS A 101 9.09 -0.87 -5.14
CA LYS A 101 9.02 0.54 -4.78
C LYS A 101 8.11 0.68 -3.57
N ILE A 102 8.62 1.29 -2.51
CA ILE A 102 7.85 1.65 -1.33
C ILE A 102 7.62 3.17 -1.38
N SER A 103 6.37 3.59 -1.17
CA SER A 103 5.99 5.00 -1.16
C SER A 103 4.84 5.18 -0.18
N PHE A 104 4.85 6.29 0.55
CA PHE A 104 3.79 6.65 1.49
C PHE A 104 3.60 8.16 1.44
N TYR A 105 2.37 8.60 1.71
CA TYR A 105 2.03 10.01 1.86
C TYR A 105 1.70 10.24 3.32
N TYR A 106 2.22 11.33 3.87
CA TYR A 106 1.92 11.75 5.23
C TYR A 106 1.77 13.27 5.24
N GLN A 107 1.04 13.76 6.23
CA GLN A 107 0.95 15.17 6.54
C GLN A 107 1.18 15.35 8.04
N THR A 108 1.80 16.47 8.39
CA THR A 108 2.00 16.86 9.79
C THR A 108 1.22 18.15 10.02
N TYR A 109 0.50 18.23 11.13
CA TYR A 109 -0.11 19.47 11.59
C TYR A 109 0.59 19.89 12.89
N TYR A 110 1.01 21.15 12.97
CA TYR A 110 1.69 21.75 14.12
C TYR A 110 0.73 22.66 14.90
#